data_AF-F6SDM2-F1
#
_entry.id   AF-F6SDM2-F1
#
_cell.length_a   1.000
_cell.length_b   1.000
_cell.length_c   1.000
_cell.angle_alpha   90.00
_cell.angle_beta   90.00
_cell.angle_gamma   90.00
#
_symmetry.space_group_name_H-M   'P 1'
#
loop_
_entity.id
_entity.type
_entity.pdbx_description
1 polymer ?
#
loop_
_entity_poly.entity_id
_entity_poly.type
_entity_poly.pdbx_seq_one_letter_code
_entity_poly.pdbx_strand_id
1 'polypeptide(L)'
;MRPGGTAQRLLGKRVHRRPGSLPAPAGGDYNSQRAERASGREGSASAQARRPGPLDRVKMAERGYSFSLTTFSPSGKLVQIEYALAAVAGGAPSVGIKAANGVVLATEKKQKSILYDERSVHKVEPITKHIGLVYSGMGPDYRVLVHRARKLAQQYYLVYHEPIPTAQLVQRVASVMQEYTQSGGVRPFGVSLLICGWNEGRPYLFQSDPSGAYFAWKATAMGKNYVNGKTFLEKRYNEDLELEDAIHTAILTLKESFEGQMTEDNIEVGICNEAGFRRLTPTEVKDYLAAIA
;
A
#
# COMPACT_ATOMS: atom_id res chain seq x y z
N MET A 1 -60.16 14.73 -9.23
CA MET A 1 -61.08 13.92 -8.42
C MET A 1 -60.39 12.61 -8.06
N ARG A 2 -60.24 12.31 -6.76
CA ARG A 2 -60.03 10.94 -6.23
C ARG A 2 -61.39 10.23 -6.17
N PRO A 3 -61.46 8.89 -6.01
CA PRO A 3 -61.27 8.17 -4.73
C PRO A 3 -60.32 6.95 -4.90
N GLY A 4 -59.70 6.29 -3.91
CA GLY A 4 -60.01 6.07 -2.49
C GLY A 4 -60.27 4.56 -2.25
N GLY A 5 -59.45 3.88 -1.42
CA GLY A 5 -59.64 2.47 -1.00
C GLY A 5 -58.32 1.68 -0.94
N THR A 6 -57.47 1.81 0.09
CA THR A 6 -57.47 1.14 1.41
C THR A 6 -57.25 -0.39 1.35
N ALA A 7 -56.04 -0.85 1.66
CA ALA A 7 -55.77 -2.19 2.17
C ALA A 7 -54.68 -2.13 3.25
N GLN A 8 -55.06 -2.56 4.44
CA GLN A 8 -54.36 -2.43 5.72
C GLN A 8 -54.27 -3.83 6.34
N ARG A 9 -53.07 -4.35 6.62
CA ARG A 9 -52.69 -5.46 7.56
C ARG A 9 -51.35 -6.06 7.09
N LEU A 10 -50.33 -6.38 7.89
CA LEU A 10 -50.21 -6.72 9.31
C LEU A 10 -48.82 -6.29 9.83
N LEU A 11 -48.79 -5.47 10.89
CA LEU A 11 -47.59 -5.30 11.72
C LEU A 11 -47.46 -6.50 12.67
N GLY A 12 -46.46 -7.34 12.44
CA GLY A 12 -45.99 -8.33 13.42
C GLY A 12 -45.11 -7.65 14.46
N LYS A 13 -45.62 -7.51 15.70
CA LYS A 13 -44.88 -7.05 16.88
C LYS A 13 -43.71 -8.00 17.17
N ARG A 14 -42.47 -7.60 16.88
CA ARG A 14 -41.27 -8.23 17.46
C ARG A 14 -41.02 -7.65 18.85
N VAL A 15 -41.20 -8.49 19.86
CA VAL A 15 -40.91 -8.22 21.27
C VAL A 15 -39.41 -7.91 21.42
N HIS A 16 -39.09 -6.70 21.88
CA HIS A 16 -37.76 -6.34 22.37
C HIS A 16 -37.49 -7.10 23.68
N ARG A 17 -36.65 -8.15 23.61
CA ARG A 17 -36.00 -8.69 24.81
C ARG A 17 -34.80 -7.81 25.14
N ARG A 18 -34.87 -7.11 26.27
CA ARG A 18 -33.71 -6.43 26.88
C ARG A 18 -32.64 -7.48 27.21
N PRO A 19 -31.35 -7.24 26.94
CA PRO A 19 -30.28 -8.07 27.50
C PRO A 19 -30.25 -7.84 29.02
N GLY A 20 -30.41 -8.91 29.78
CA GLY A 20 -30.23 -8.90 31.23
C GLY A 20 -28.77 -8.59 31.56
N SER A 21 -28.57 -7.66 32.50
CA SER A 21 -27.30 -7.37 33.14
C SER A 21 -26.79 -8.62 33.87
N LEU A 22 -25.63 -9.13 33.46
CA LEU A 22 -24.90 -10.14 34.23
C LEU A 22 -24.31 -9.48 35.49
N PRO A 23 -24.38 -10.12 36.66
CA PRO A 23 -23.76 -9.59 37.87
C PRO A 23 -22.23 -9.70 37.78
N ALA A 24 -21.53 -8.64 38.19
CA ALA A 24 -20.09 -8.62 38.32
C ALA A 24 -19.63 -9.58 39.43
N PRO A 25 -18.59 -10.40 39.24
CA PRO A 25 -18.01 -11.16 40.33
C PRO A 25 -17.21 -10.21 41.25
N ALA A 26 -17.49 -10.32 42.54
CA ALA A 26 -16.80 -9.63 43.62
C ALA A 26 -15.30 -9.97 43.65
N GLY A 27 -14.49 -8.98 44.00
CA GLY A 27 -13.06 -9.14 44.21
C GLY A 27 -12.76 -10.14 45.33
N GLY A 28 -11.78 -11.00 45.09
CA GLY A 28 -11.22 -11.93 46.06
C GLY A 28 -9.78 -12.26 45.68
N ASP A 29 -8.87 -11.97 46.59
CA ASP A 29 -7.43 -12.14 46.49
C ASP A 29 -7.02 -13.54 46.03
N TYR A 30 -6.47 -13.64 44.83
CA TYR A 30 -5.91 -14.87 44.26
C TYR A 30 -4.39 -14.91 44.44
N ASN A 31 -3.90 -14.65 45.65
CA ASN A 31 -2.46 -14.64 45.92
C ASN A 31 -2.11 -15.14 47.33
N SER A 32 -2.55 -16.36 47.68
CA SER A 32 -2.15 -17.00 48.95
C SER A 32 -2.36 -18.52 49.00
N GLN A 33 -2.15 -19.26 47.90
CA GLN A 33 -2.18 -20.74 47.94
C GLN A 33 -1.11 -21.45 47.10
N ARG A 34 0.08 -20.86 46.96
CA ARG A 34 1.20 -21.55 46.30
C ARG A 34 2.55 -21.29 46.96
N ALA A 35 2.60 -21.45 48.27
CA ALA A 35 3.83 -21.38 49.04
C ALA A 35 3.82 -22.35 50.23
N GLU A 36 3.50 -23.62 50.00
CA GLU A 36 3.70 -24.68 51.00
C GLU A 36 3.60 -26.06 50.33
N ARG A 37 4.65 -26.46 49.61
CA ARG A 37 4.95 -27.84 49.18
C ARG A 37 6.35 -27.87 48.55
N ALA A 38 7.33 -27.43 49.33
CA ALA A 38 8.74 -27.51 48.96
C ALA A 38 9.59 -27.82 50.20
N SER A 39 9.38 -28.98 50.81
CA SER A 39 10.37 -29.60 51.69
C SER A 39 10.12 -31.11 51.78
N GLY A 40 11.17 -31.88 51.48
CA GLY A 40 11.23 -33.31 51.82
C GLY A 40 11.03 -34.29 50.65
N ARG A 41 12.09 -34.54 49.88
CA ARG A 41 12.61 -35.89 49.61
C ARG A 41 13.86 -35.81 48.73
N GLU A 42 15.01 -35.98 49.38
CA GLU A 42 16.25 -36.39 48.72
C GLU A 42 16.07 -37.81 48.18
N GLY A 43 16.27 -37.96 46.87
CA GLY A 43 16.36 -39.23 46.17
C GLY A 43 17.44 -39.09 45.10
N SER A 44 18.59 -39.69 45.37
CA SER A 44 19.75 -39.75 44.49
C SER A 44 19.44 -40.55 43.24
N ALA A 45 19.31 -39.84 42.10
CA ALA A 45 19.41 -40.43 40.78
C ALA A 45 20.22 -39.49 39.89
N SER A 46 21.39 -39.95 39.46
CA SER A 46 22.29 -39.24 38.56
C SER A 46 21.64 -39.00 37.19
N ALA A 47 21.00 -37.85 37.01
CA ALA A 47 20.57 -37.38 35.71
C ALA A 47 21.79 -36.77 34.98
N GLN A 48 22.46 -37.57 34.15
CA GLN A 48 23.37 -37.03 33.14
C GLN A 48 22.59 -36.06 32.25
N ALA A 49 22.88 -34.77 32.39
CA ALA A 49 22.37 -33.74 31.50
C ALA A 49 22.81 -34.07 30.07
N ARG A 50 21.88 -34.54 29.24
CA ARG A 50 22.12 -34.70 27.81
C ARG A 50 22.43 -33.31 27.25
N ARG A 51 23.66 -33.13 26.76
CA ARG A 51 24.03 -31.95 25.96
C ARG A 51 23.09 -31.92 24.75
N PRO A 52 22.38 -30.81 24.48
CA PRO A 52 21.50 -30.72 23.33
C PRO A 52 22.32 -30.92 22.06
N GLY A 53 21.83 -31.77 21.16
CA GLY A 53 22.50 -32.07 19.91
C GLY A 53 22.53 -30.86 18.97
N PRO A 54 23.33 -30.88 17.90
CA PRO A 54 23.42 -29.77 16.93
C PRO A 54 22.06 -29.36 16.33
N LEU A 55 21.09 -30.27 16.31
CA LEU A 55 19.72 -30.08 15.81
C LEU A 55 18.78 -29.39 16.81
N ASP A 56 19.05 -29.47 18.11
CA ASP A 56 18.25 -28.80 19.14
C ASP A 56 18.59 -27.30 19.26
N ARG A 57 19.77 -26.90 18.81
CA ARG A 57 20.18 -25.49 18.72
C ARG A 57 19.40 -24.70 17.66
N VAL A 58 18.79 -25.37 16.68
CA VAL A 58 18.08 -24.72 15.57
C VAL A 58 16.64 -24.31 15.94
N LYS A 59 16.03 -24.92 16.98
CA LYS A 59 14.68 -24.58 17.44
C LYS A 59 14.61 -23.45 18.47
N MET A 60 15.76 -22.88 18.84
CA MET A 60 15.88 -21.63 19.60
C MET A 60 16.23 -20.44 18.68
N ALA A 61 15.87 -20.50 17.40
CA ALA A 61 15.86 -19.34 16.53
C ALA A 61 14.62 -18.50 16.88
N GLU A 62 14.87 -17.41 17.61
CA GLU A 62 13.96 -16.30 17.97
C GLU A 62 12.45 -16.60 17.91
N ARG A 63 11.84 -16.78 19.10
CA ARG A 63 10.41 -16.48 19.26
C ARG A 63 10.22 -14.99 19.01
N GLY A 64 10.06 -14.59 17.75
CA GLY A 64 9.75 -13.22 17.37
C GLY A 64 8.54 -12.70 18.14
N TYR A 65 8.45 -11.38 18.33
CA TYR A 65 7.33 -10.78 19.03
C TYR A 65 6.00 -11.18 18.38
N SER A 66 5.14 -11.87 19.12
CA SER A 66 3.84 -12.35 18.63
C SER A 66 2.72 -11.29 18.74
N PHE A 67 3.00 -10.13 19.33
CA PHE A 67 2.06 -9.02 19.44
C PHE A 67 2.29 -7.98 18.35
N SER A 68 1.22 -7.39 17.82
CA SER A 68 1.30 -6.29 16.85
C SER A 68 1.86 -5.03 17.52
N LEU A 69 2.82 -4.38 16.84
CA LEU A 69 3.32 -3.06 17.23
C LEU A 69 2.31 -1.94 16.92
N THR A 70 1.30 -2.23 16.10
CA THR A 70 0.25 -1.29 15.70
C THR A 70 -0.95 -1.47 16.63
N THR A 71 -0.96 -0.75 17.74
CA THR A 71 -2.05 -0.76 18.72
C THR A 71 -2.94 0.49 18.59
N PHE A 72 -4.21 0.36 18.97
CA PHE A 72 -5.11 1.51 19.05
C PHE A 72 -4.67 2.49 20.15
N SER A 73 -4.67 3.77 19.82
CA SER A 73 -4.59 4.84 20.81
C SER A 73 -5.93 5.01 21.55
N PRO A 74 -5.94 5.68 22.72
CA PRO A 74 -7.19 6.06 23.38
C PRO A 74 -8.13 6.92 22.50
N SER A 75 -7.58 7.60 21.49
CA SER A 75 -8.32 8.38 20.49
C SER A 75 -8.87 7.56 19.32
N GLY A 76 -8.69 6.22 19.33
CA GLY A 76 -9.18 5.32 18.28
C GLY A 76 -8.33 5.30 17.01
N LYS A 77 -7.10 5.80 17.07
CA LYS A 77 -6.18 5.90 15.92
C LYS A 77 -5.11 4.81 15.96
N LEU A 78 -4.60 4.45 14.78
CA LEU A 78 -3.43 3.58 14.63
C LEU A 78 -2.22 4.46 14.34
N VAL A 79 -1.49 4.83 15.39
CA VAL A 79 -0.40 5.83 15.31
C VAL A 79 0.73 5.39 14.37
N GLN A 80 1.03 4.09 14.31
CA GLN A 80 2.03 3.54 13.37
C GLN A 80 1.66 3.81 11.90
N ILE A 81 0.37 3.81 11.56
CA ILE A 81 -0.10 4.13 10.21
C ILE A 81 0.05 5.64 9.95
N GLU A 82 -0.25 6.50 10.93
CA GLU A 82 -0.02 7.95 10.78
C GLU A 82 1.46 8.27 10.55
N TYR A 83 2.38 7.58 11.23
CA TYR A 83 3.81 7.71 10.99
C TYR A 83 4.24 7.19 9.62
N ALA A 84 3.69 6.06 9.16
CA ALA A 84 3.95 5.55 7.82
C ALA A 84 3.48 6.55 6.74
N LEU A 85 2.30 7.16 6.92
CA LEU A 85 1.80 8.20 6.02
C LEU A 85 2.67 9.46 6.04
N ALA A 86 3.22 9.84 7.20
CA ALA A 86 4.19 10.94 7.27
C ALA A 86 5.50 10.60 6.51
N ALA A 87 5.97 9.35 6.57
CA ALA A 87 7.11 8.89 5.79
C ALA A 87 6.83 8.94 4.27
N VAL A 88 5.60 8.61 3.85
CA VAL A 88 5.16 8.79 2.46
C VAL A 88 5.20 10.26 2.06
N ALA A 89 4.69 11.16 2.90
CA ALA A 89 4.69 12.60 2.64
C ALA A 89 6.11 13.21 2.55
N GLY A 90 7.11 12.57 3.13
CA GLY A 90 8.54 12.93 2.97
C GLY A 90 9.21 12.31 1.73
N GLY A 91 8.52 11.41 1.02
CA GLY A 91 9.03 10.76 -0.19
C GLY A 91 9.08 11.69 -1.39
N ALA A 92 9.86 11.32 -2.41
CA ALA A 92 9.91 12.07 -3.67
C ALA A 92 8.51 12.13 -4.33
N PRO A 93 8.14 13.29 -4.91
CA PRO A 93 6.84 13.51 -5.51
C PRO A 93 6.59 12.57 -6.68
N SER A 94 5.37 12.06 -6.75
CA SER A 94 4.89 11.19 -7.81
C SER A 94 3.47 11.59 -8.19
N VAL A 95 3.18 11.55 -9.49
CA VAL A 95 1.92 12.00 -10.08
C VAL A 95 1.38 10.87 -10.95
N GLY A 96 0.07 10.64 -10.88
CA GLY A 96 -0.66 9.74 -11.77
C GLY A 96 -1.81 10.48 -12.44
N ILE A 97 -1.94 10.33 -13.76
CA ILE A 97 -3.03 10.93 -14.54
C ILE A 97 -3.61 9.86 -15.47
N LYS A 98 -4.92 9.63 -15.37
CA LYS A 98 -5.67 8.79 -16.29
C LYS A 98 -6.16 9.66 -17.45
N ALA A 99 -5.63 9.40 -18.64
CA ALA A 99 -6.09 9.97 -19.90
C ALA A 99 -7.28 9.14 -20.46
N ALA A 100 -7.91 9.62 -21.53
CA ALA A 100 -8.97 8.89 -22.22
C ALA A 100 -8.45 7.57 -22.85
N ASN A 101 -7.25 7.63 -23.44
CA ASN A 101 -6.61 6.53 -24.16
C ASN A 101 -5.40 5.91 -23.42
N GLY A 102 -5.16 6.27 -22.17
CA GLY A 102 -4.06 5.68 -21.39
C GLY A 102 -3.91 6.21 -19.96
N VAL A 103 -2.78 5.91 -19.33
CA VAL A 103 -2.42 6.37 -18.00
C VAL A 103 -0.95 6.77 -17.99
N VAL A 104 -0.65 7.90 -17.35
CA VAL A 104 0.71 8.37 -17.11
C VAL A 104 1.02 8.23 -15.63
N LEU A 105 2.20 7.67 -15.33
CA LEU A 105 2.85 7.74 -14.02
C LEU A 105 4.15 8.52 -14.20
N ALA A 106 4.33 9.60 -13.45
CA ALA A 106 5.53 10.40 -13.47
C ALA A 106 6.07 10.56 -12.05
N THR A 107 7.39 10.55 -11.88
CA THR A 107 8.00 10.76 -10.58
C THR A 107 9.33 11.48 -10.67
N GLU A 108 9.63 12.27 -9.64
CA GLU A 108 10.98 12.78 -9.41
C GLU A 108 11.91 11.63 -8.98
N LYS A 109 13.12 11.67 -9.53
CA LYS A 109 14.25 10.79 -9.26
C LYS A 109 15.46 11.66 -8.86
N LYS A 110 15.43 12.15 -7.62
CA LYS A 110 16.48 13.01 -7.07
C LYS A 110 17.77 12.23 -6.82
N GLN A 111 18.83 12.59 -7.54
CA GLN A 111 20.17 12.06 -7.32
C GLN A 111 20.93 12.90 -6.30
N LYS A 112 21.70 12.24 -5.42
CA LYS A 112 22.49 12.92 -4.39
C LYS A 112 23.93 13.20 -4.83
N SER A 113 24.41 12.51 -5.85
CA SER A 113 25.81 12.60 -6.32
C SER A 113 25.90 12.17 -7.78
N ILE A 114 26.82 12.81 -8.51
CA ILE A 114 27.21 12.46 -9.89
C ILE A 114 27.83 11.06 -10.01
N LEU A 115 28.18 10.42 -8.90
CA LEU A 115 28.73 9.07 -8.87
C LEU A 115 27.66 7.98 -9.02
N TYR A 116 26.38 8.34 -8.98
CA TYR A 116 25.29 7.39 -9.19
C TYR A 116 25.16 7.05 -10.67
N ASP A 117 25.11 5.76 -10.98
CA ASP A 117 24.57 5.33 -12.27
C ASP A 117 23.05 5.46 -12.23
N GLU A 118 22.56 6.50 -12.90
CA GLU A 118 21.16 6.87 -12.93
C GLU A 118 20.29 5.78 -13.54
N ARG A 119 20.83 4.87 -14.36
CA ARG A 119 20.03 3.82 -15.02
C ARG A 119 19.92 2.54 -14.21
N SER A 120 20.63 2.45 -13.09
CA SER A 120 20.69 1.23 -12.27
C SER A 120 19.45 0.98 -11.40
N VAL A 121 18.74 2.04 -11.00
CA VAL A 121 17.58 1.95 -10.09
C VAL A 121 16.40 2.70 -10.69
N HIS A 122 15.22 2.08 -10.64
CA HIS A 122 13.98 2.65 -11.15
C HIS A 122 12.96 2.80 -10.03
N LYS A 123 12.19 3.87 -10.10
CA LYS A 123 11.02 4.11 -9.26
C LYS A 123 9.73 3.65 -9.96
N VAL A 124 9.73 3.59 -11.28
CA VAL A 124 8.61 3.17 -12.11
C VAL A 124 8.86 1.75 -12.62
N GLU A 125 8.18 0.72 -12.10
CA GLU A 125 8.45 -0.69 -12.44
C GLU A 125 7.28 -1.36 -13.18
N PRO A 126 7.54 -2.14 -14.25
CA PRO A 126 6.53 -3.02 -14.82
C PRO A 126 6.25 -4.20 -13.89
N ILE A 127 4.98 -4.50 -13.63
CA ILE A 127 4.57 -5.71 -12.88
C ILE A 127 4.14 -6.81 -13.82
N THR A 128 3.39 -6.44 -14.84
CA THR A 128 3.01 -7.30 -15.97
C THR A 128 3.15 -6.52 -17.26
N LYS A 129 2.83 -7.12 -18.39
CA LYS A 129 2.77 -6.41 -19.68
C LYS A 129 1.79 -5.22 -19.67
N HIS A 130 0.76 -5.25 -18.82
CA HIS A 130 -0.33 -4.26 -18.82
C HIS A 130 -0.47 -3.50 -17.50
N ILE A 131 0.47 -3.64 -16.57
CA ILE A 131 0.42 -3.00 -15.25
C ILE A 131 1.79 -2.44 -14.86
N GLY A 132 1.78 -1.18 -14.42
CA GLY A 132 2.94 -0.48 -13.87
C GLY A 132 2.72 -0.01 -12.43
N LEU A 133 3.82 0.11 -11.68
CA LEU A 133 3.85 0.70 -10.35
C LEU A 133 4.81 1.89 -10.29
N VAL A 134 4.45 2.88 -9.49
CA VAL A 134 5.36 3.90 -8.95
C VAL A 134 5.06 4.11 -7.46
N TYR A 135 6.02 4.63 -6.70
CA TYR A 135 5.86 4.81 -5.26
C TYR A 135 6.41 6.14 -4.74
N SER A 136 5.87 6.55 -3.59
CA SER A 136 6.43 7.58 -2.71
C SER A 136 6.65 6.97 -1.32
N GLY A 137 7.84 7.18 -0.74
CA GLY A 137 8.23 6.66 0.58
C GLY A 137 9.55 5.87 0.55
N MET A 138 9.62 4.77 1.30
CA MET A 138 10.83 3.96 1.48
C MET A 138 11.13 3.00 0.30
N GLY A 139 12.27 3.20 -0.38
CA GLY A 139 12.66 2.36 -1.53
C GLY A 139 12.89 0.85 -1.25
N PRO A 140 13.41 0.43 -0.09
CA PRO A 140 13.50 -1.00 0.24
C PRO A 140 12.12 -1.68 0.31
N ASP A 141 11.16 -1.05 0.99
CA ASP A 141 9.78 -1.53 1.12
C ASP A 141 9.11 -1.67 -0.26
N TYR A 142 9.33 -0.70 -1.15
CA TYR A 142 8.83 -0.75 -2.52
C TYR A 142 9.29 -2.00 -3.28
N ARG A 143 10.59 -2.35 -3.21
CA ARG A 143 11.14 -3.52 -3.91
C ARG A 143 10.52 -4.83 -3.42
N VAL A 144 10.22 -4.93 -2.13
CA VAL A 144 9.51 -6.09 -1.55
C VAL A 144 8.09 -6.20 -2.13
N LEU A 145 7.36 -5.08 -2.18
CA LEU A 145 6.00 -5.06 -2.73
C LEU A 145 5.97 -5.33 -4.23
N VAL A 146 6.92 -4.80 -5.02
CA VAL A 146 7.06 -5.12 -6.45
C VAL A 146 7.27 -6.62 -6.66
N HIS A 147 8.18 -7.23 -5.90
CA HIS A 147 8.43 -8.66 -6.00
C HIS A 147 7.18 -9.48 -5.65
N ARG A 148 6.47 -9.10 -4.57
CA ARG A 148 5.23 -9.76 -4.17
C ARG A 148 4.12 -9.58 -5.20
N ALA A 149 3.95 -8.39 -5.76
CA ALA A 149 2.97 -8.08 -6.79
C ALA A 149 3.22 -8.90 -8.07
N ARG A 150 4.47 -9.00 -8.52
CA ARG A 150 4.86 -9.85 -9.66
C ARG A 150 4.50 -11.32 -9.39
N LYS A 151 4.81 -11.84 -8.20
CA LYS A 151 4.45 -13.22 -7.82
C LYS A 151 2.93 -13.44 -7.81
N LEU A 152 2.16 -12.51 -7.24
CA LEU A 152 0.70 -12.58 -7.20
C LEU A 152 0.09 -12.57 -8.62
N ALA A 153 0.64 -11.74 -9.52
CA ALA A 153 0.20 -11.67 -10.91
C ALA A 153 0.47 -13.00 -11.66
N GLN A 154 1.66 -13.58 -11.50
CA GLN A 154 2.01 -14.85 -12.13
C GLN A 154 1.19 -16.02 -11.56
N GLN A 155 0.91 -16.02 -10.26
CA GLN A 155 0.03 -17.01 -9.64
C GLN A 155 -1.39 -16.94 -10.19
N TYR A 156 -1.92 -15.73 -10.42
CA TYR A 156 -3.21 -15.56 -11.06
C TYR A 156 -3.20 -16.11 -12.49
N TYR A 157 -2.20 -15.72 -13.28
CA TYR A 157 -2.05 -16.19 -14.66
C TYR A 157 -1.92 -17.71 -14.76
N LEU A 158 -1.21 -18.35 -13.84
CA LEU A 158 -1.03 -19.80 -13.83
C LEU A 158 -2.34 -20.56 -13.60
N VAL A 159 -3.27 -19.99 -12.83
CA VAL A 159 -4.55 -20.63 -12.50
C VAL A 159 -5.61 -20.36 -13.55
N TYR A 160 -5.72 -19.11 -14.02
CA TYR A 160 -6.80 -18.66 -14.90
C TYR A 160 -6.39 -18.57 -16.37
N HIS A 161 -5.09 -18.64 -16.68
CA HIS A 161 -4.52 -18.44 -18.02
C HIS A 161 -4.91 -17.09 -18.66
N GLU A 162 -5.21 -16.10 -17.83
CA GLU A 162 -5.62 -14.75 -18.23
C GLU A 162 -4.78 -13.69 -17.48
N PRO A 163 -4.41 -12.57 -18.13
CA PRO A 163 -3.75 -11.46 -17.44
C PRO A 163 -4.58 -10.98 -16.25
N ILE A 164 -3.93 -10.78 -15.10
CA ILE A 164 -4.61 -10.29 -13.90
C ILE A 164 -5.23 -8.89 -14.15
N PRO A 165 -6.53 -8.69 -13.86
CA PRO A 165 -7.14 -7.36 -13.91
C PRO A 165 -6.48 -6.40 -12.91
N THR A 166 -6.32 -5.13 -13.27
CA THR A 166 -5.64 -4.14 -12.40
C THR A 166 -6.27 -4.07 -11.01
N ALA A 167 -7.61 -4.03 -10.90
CA ALA A 167 -8.32 -4.00 -9.63
C ALA A 167 -8.03 -5.22 -8.74
N GLN A 168 -7.89 -6.42 -9.34
CA GLN A 168 -7.57 -7.65 -8.63
C GLN A 168 -6.15 -7.63 -8.06
N LEU A 169 -5.19 -7.08 -8.83
CA LEU A 169 -3.83 -6.92 -8.32
C LEU A 169 -3.78 -5.93 -7.16
N VAL A 170 -4.45 -4.78 -7.29
CA VAL A 170 -4.51 -3.74 -6.26
C VAL A 170 -5.08 -4.30 -4.97
N GLN A 171 -6.19 -5.02 -5.04
CA GLN A 171 -6.80 -5.64 -3.86
C GLN A 171 -5.84 -6.61 -3.15
N ARG A 172 -5.15 -7.47 -3.91
CA ARG A 172 -4.20 -8.45 -3.33
C ARG A 172 -2.98 -7.79 -2.71
N VAL A 173 -2.43 -6.75 -3.36
CA VAL A 173 -1.30 -5.98 -2.82
C VAL A 173 -1.71 -5.23 -1.55
N ALA A 174 -2.89 -4.62 -1.57
CA ALA A 174 -3.47 -3.94 -0.41
C ALA A 174 -3.66 -4.91 0.77
N SER A 175 -4.13 -6.14 0.53
CA SER A 175 -4.21 -7.17 1.56
C SER A 175 -2.85 -7.53 2.17
N VAL A 176 -1.79 -7.61 1.35
CA VAL A 176 -0.42 -7.82 1.88
C VAL A 176 0.02 -6.65 2.74
N MET A 177 -0.24 -5.40 2.32
CA MET A 177 0.11 -4.23 3.13
C MET A 177 -0.66 -4.21 4.44
N GLN A 178 -1.94 -4.57 4.39
CA GLN A 178 -2.84 -4.64 5.54
C GLN A 178 -2.41 -5.72 6.54
N GLU A 179 -1.96 -6.88 6.08
CA GLU A 179 -1.44 -7.96 6.92
C GLU A 179 -0.29 -7.49 7.83
N TYR A 180 0.59 -6.60 7.32
CA TYR A 180 1.70 -6.02 8.08
C TYR A 180 1.27 -4.95 9.11
N THR A 181 0.00 -4.54 9.10
CA THR A 181 -0.58 -3.70 10.16
C THR A 181 -1.10 -4.52 11.34
N GLN A 182 -1.43 -5.79 11.11
CA GLN A 182 -2.03 -6.66 12.13
C GLN A 182 -1.07 -7.74 12.65
N SER A 183 -0.05 -8.10 11.87
CA SER A 183 0.91 -9.13 12.22
C SER A 183 1.85 -8.69 13.33
N GLY A 184 2.18 -9.62 14.23
CA GLY A 184 3.14 -9.38 15.31
C GLY A 184 4.58 -9.25 14.81
N GLY A 185 5.36 -8.41 15.48
CA GLY A 185 6.81 -8.30 15.24
C GLY A 185 7.22 -7.63 13.93
N VAL A 186 6.27 -7.06 13.18
CA VAL A 186 6.52 -6.31 11.95
C VAL A 186 5.96 -4.89 12.04
N ARG A 187 6.47 -4.00 11.20
CA ARG A 187 5.94 -2.65 10.99
C ARG A 187 5.16 -2.58 9.68
N PRO A 188 4.20 -1.64 9.55
CA PRO A 188 3.60 -1.31 8.26
C PRO A 188 4.65 -0.90 7.22
N PHE A 189 4.30 -1.09 5.95
CA PHE A 189 5.12 -0.58 4.84
C PHE A 189 5.13 0.95 4.83
N GLY A 190 6.30 1.56 4.65
CA GLY A 190 6.48 3.00 4.60
C GLY A 190 6.34 3.58 3.18
N VAL A 191 5.40 3.07 2.38
CA VAL A 191 5.18 3.50 1.00
C VAL A 191 3.69 3.59 0.66
N SER A 192 3.33 4.58 -0.16
CA SER A 192 2.11 4.54 -0.96
C SER A 192 2.47 4.21 -2.40
N LEU A 193 1.60 3.42 -3.04
CA LEU A 193 1.77 2.95 -4.41
C LEU A 193 0.75 3.63 -5.31
N LEU A 194 1.18 4.07 -6.50
CA LEU A 194 0.29 4.29 -7.62
C LEU A 194 0.41 3.11 -8.57
N ILE A 195 -0.75 2.52 -8.88
CA ILE A 195 -0.88 1.36 -9.74
C ILE A 195 -1.65 1.81 -10.97
N CYS A 196 -1.01 1.74 -12.13
CA CYS A 196 -1.69 1.94 -13.41
C CYS A 196 -1.84 0.62 -14.15
N GLY A 197 -2.88 0.53 -14.96
CA GLY A 197 -2.99 -0.53 -15.94
C GLY A 197 -4.03 -0.25 -16.99
N TRP A 198 -4.03 -1.08 -18.02
CA TRP A 198 -4.98 -1.04 -19.11
C TRP A 198 -5.60 -2.43 -19.27
N ASN A 199 -6.91 -2.53 -19.08
CA ASN A 199 -7.65 -3.78 -19.17
C ASN A 199 -9.00 -3.52 -19.84
N GLU A 200 -9.43 -4.41 -20.73
CA GLU A 200 -10.76 -4.38 -21.38
C GLU A 200 -11.09 -3.02 -22.03
N GLY A 201 -10.14 -2.43 -22.75
CA GLY A 201 -10.38 -1.14 -23.41
C GLY A 201 -10.36 0.07 -22.49
N ARG A 202 -10.05 -0.10 -21.19
CA ARG A 202 -10.15 0.97 -20.19
C ARG A 202 -8.84 1.18 -19.42
N PRO A 203 -8.42 2.45 -19.25
CA PRO A 203 -7.32 2.80 -18.37
C PRO A 203 -7.78 2.84 -16.90
N TYR A 204 -6.91 2.39 -16.00
CA TYR A 204 -7.13 2.37 -14.57
C TYR A 204 -5.96 3.00 -13.82
N LEU A 205 -6.27 3.83 -12.83
CA LEU A 205 -5.31 4.40 -11.90
C LEU A 205 -5.83 4.20 -10.48
N PHE A 206 -5.04 3.50 -9.66
CA PHE A 206 -5.32 3.28 -8.25
C PHE A 206 -4.19 3.80 -7.38
N GLN A 207 -4.53 4.23 -6.18
CA GLN A 207 -3.59 4.50 -5.10
C GLN A 207 -3.81 3.47 -4.00
N SER A 208 -2.75 2.90 -3.45
CA SER A 208 -2.78 2.05 -2.25
C SER A 208 -1.89 2.64 -1.17
N ASP A 209 -2.42 2.80 0.05
CA ASP A 209 -1.73 3.42 1.18
C ASP A 209 -1.20 2.38 2.18
N PRO A 210 -0.23 2.74 3.05
CA PRO A 210 0.31 1.89 4.12
C PRO A 210 -0.72 1.16 4.98
N SER A 211 -1.92 1.71 5.11
CA SER A 211 -3.04 1.13 5.85
C SER A 211 -3.64 -0.11 5.20
N GLY A 212 -3.37 -0.34 3.90
CA GLY A 212 -4.06 -1.30 3.07
C GLY A 212 -5.37 -0.77 2.47
N ALA A 213 -5.69 0.52 2.67
CA ALA A 213 -6.75 1.17 1.91
C ALA A 213 -6.30 1.45 0.48
N TYR A 214 -7.21 1.34 -0.48
CA TYR A 214 -6.96 1.72 -1.86
C TYR A 214 -8.14 2.47 -2.47
N PHE A 215 -7.84 3.37 -3.39
CA PHE A 215 -8.81 4.26 -4.03
C PHE A 215 -8.55 4.36 -5.53
N ALA A 216 -9.62 4.38 -6.33
CA ALA A 216 -9.51 4.69 -7.76
C ALA A 216 -9.44 6.21 -7.96
N TRP A 217 -8.53 6.66 -8.81
CA TRP A 217 -8.32 8.09 -9.09
C TRP A 217 -8.44 8.39 -10.58
N LYS A 218 -8.91 9.59 -10.90
CA LYS A 218 -8.79 10.17 -12.24
C LYS A 218 -7.40 10.79 -12.43
N ALA A 219 -6.97 11.59 -11.46
CA ALA A 219 -5.60 12.03 -11.31
C ALA A 219 -5.30 12.18 -9.81
N THR A 220 -4.05 11.99 -9.41
CA THR A 220 -3.62 12.18 -8.01
C THR A 220 -2.11 12.46 -7.95
N ALA A 221 -1.68 13.03 -6.82
CA ALA A 221 -0.28 13.25 -6.48
C ALA A 221 0.01 12.66 -5.10
N MET A 222 1.25 12.19 -4.90
CA MET A 222 1.79 11.65 -3.66
C MET A 222 3.20 12.19 -3.41
N GLY A 223 3.71 11.99 -2.19
CA GLY A 223 5.04 12.44 -1.79
C GLY A 223 5.05 13.87 -1.25
N LYS A 224 6.23 14.49 -1.27
CA LYS A 224 6.42 15.87 -0.82
C LYS A 224 5.49 16.81 -1.60
N ASN A 225 4.86 17.74 -0.89
CA ASN A 225 3.96 18.75 -1.46
C ASN A 225 2.74 18.20 -2.22
N TYR A 226 2.30 16.96 -1.94
CA TYR A 226 1.17 16.34 -2.63
C TYR A 226 -0.13 17.17 -2.60
N VAL A 227 -0.37 17.96 -1.55
CA VAL A 227 -1.55 18.84 -1.45
C VAL A 227 -1.56 19.87 -2.59
N ASN A 228 -0.43 20.54 -2.84
CA ASN A 228 -0.30 21.51 -3.91
C ASN A 228 -0.41 20.84 -5.28
N GLY A 229 0.22 19.66 -5.45
CA GLY A 229 0.11 18.87 -6.67
C GLY A 229 -1.34 18.48 -6.99
N LYS A 230 -2.13 18.07 -5.98
CA LYS A 230 -3.55 17.79 -6.15
C LYS A 230 -4.35 19.03 -6.55
N THR A 231 -4.14 20.16 -5.87
CA THR A 231 -4.78 21.44 -6.23
C THR A 231 -4.43 21.89 -7.66
N PHE A 232 -3.21 21.64 -8.13
CA PHE A 232 -2.82 21.93 -9.50
C PHE A 232 -3.56 21.03 -10.50
N LEU A 233 -3.60 19.72 -10.23
CA LEU A 233 -4.32 18.75 -11.05
C LEU A 233 -5.81 19.05 -11.13
N GLU A 234 -6.45 19.44 -10.02
CA GLU A 234 -7.88 19.80 -10.00
C GLU A 234 -8.24 20.93 -10.98
N LYS A 235 -7.31 21.84 -11.26
CA LYS A 235 -7.53 22.95 -12.19
C LYS A 235 -7.21 22.61 -13.65
N ARG A 236 -6.30 21.68 -13.89
CA ARG A 236 -5.74 21.36 -15.21
C ARG A 236 -6.30 20.09 -15.83
N TYR A 237 -6.80 19.17 -14.99
CA TYR A 237 -7.36 17.90 -15.44
C TYR A 237 -8.73 18.09 -16.10
N ASN A 238 -8.93 17.43 -17.24
CA ASN A 238 -10.24 17.20 -17.85
C ASN A 238 -10.36 15.74 -18.31
N GLU A 239 -11.58 15.25 -18.53
CA GLU A 239 -11.81 13.83 -18.84
C GLU A 239 -11.37 13.43 -20.25
N ASP A 240 -11.29 14.39 -21.17
CA ASP A 240 -10.95 14.18 -22.58
C ASP A 240 -9.44 14.37 -22.85
N LEU A 241 -8.62 14.41 -21.79
CA LEU A 241 -7.16 14.51 -21.93
C LEU A 241 -6.63 13.30 -22.70
N GLU A 242 -5.92 13.60 -23.78
CA GLU A 242 -5.13 12.62 -24.53
C GLU A 242 -3.83 12.28 -23.78
N LEU A 243 -3.24 11.12 -24.11
CA LEU A 243 -2.06 10.60 -23.43
C LEU A 243 -0.88 11.59 -23.45
N GLU A 244 -0.64 12.24 -24.59
CA GLU A 244 0.44 13.22 -24.78
C GLU A 244 0.25 14.44 -23.87
N ASP A 245 -0.96 15.01 -23.82
CA ASP A 245 -1.30 16.13 -22.95
C ASP A 245 -1.23 15.77 -21.48
N ALA A 246 -1.56 14.52 -21.14
CA ALA A 246 -1.41 13.99 -19.79
C ALA A 246 0.08 13.90 -19.37
N ILE A 247 0.99 13.56 -20.28
CA ILE A 247 2.45 13.57 -20.00
C ILE A 247 2.90 15.00 -19.69
N HIS A 248 2.53 15.96 -20.53
CA HIS A 248 2.85 17.37 -20.30
C HIS A 248 2.30 17.88 -18.97
N THR A 249 1.04 17.57 -18.67
CA THR A 249 0.39 17.97 -17.42
C THR A 249 1.05 17.32 -16.20
N ALA A 250 1.49 16.06 -16.31
CA ALA A 250 2.19 15.36 -15.24
C ALA A 250 3.57 15.98 -14.94
N ILE A 251 4.33 16.33 -15.97
CA ILE A 251 5.64 16.99 -15.83
C ILE A 251 5.46 18.39 -15.24
N LEU A 252 4.49 19.17 -15.71
CA LEU A 252 4.15 20.48 -15.14
C LEU A 252 3.77 20.38 -13.66
N THR A 253 2.97 19.37 -13.30
CA THR A 253 2.58 19.14 -11.90
C THR A 253 3.79 18.81 -11.02
N LEU A 254 4.73 18.00 -11.53
CA LEU A 254 5.99 17.74 -10.82
C LEU A 254 6.81 19.03 -10.66
N LYS A 255 6.84 19.89 -11.69
CA LYS A 255 7.62 21.14 -11.70
C LYS A 255 7.22 22.09 -10.57
N GLU A 256 5.94 22.14 -10.21
CA GLU A 256 5.44 22.93 -9.06
C GLU A 256 6.07 22.53 -7.72
N SER A 257 6.56 21.30 -7.60
CA SER A 257 7.15 20.75 -6.37
C SER A 257 8.64 20.42 -6.52
N PHE A 258 9.23 20.67 -7.69
CA PHE A 258 10.58 20.26 -8.03
C PHE A 258 11.60 21.34 -7.65
N GLU A 259 12.67 20.93 -6.99
CA GLU A 259 13.77 21.82 -6.61
C GLU A 259 14.92 21.68 -7.62
N GLY A 260 15.19 22.73 -8.40
CA GLY A 260 16.27 22.77 -9.39
C GLY A 260 15.78 22.60 -10.82
N GLN A 261 16.68 22.21 -11.72
CA GLN A 261 16.37 22.04 -13.14
C GLN A 261 15.92 20.60 -13.42
N MET A 262 14.79 20.42 -14.10
CA MET A 262 14.37 19.11 -14.61
C MET A 262 15.20 18.71 -15.84
N THR A 263 15.63 17.46 -15.87
CA THR A 263 16.39 16.82 -16.95
C THR A 263 15.82 15.43 -17.20
N GLU A 264 16.18 14.83 -18.34
CA GLU A 264 15.76 13.49 -18.73
C GLU A 264 16.14 12.38 -17.73
N ASP A 265 17.16 12.61 -16.90
CA ASP A 265 17.67 11.63 -15.95
C ASP A 265 17.13 11.79 -14.52
N ASN A 266 16.54 12.95 -14.20
CA ASN A 266 16.03 13.27 -12.86
C ASN A 266 14.51 13.14 -12.71
N ILE A 267 13.82 12.79 -13.80
CA ILE A 267 12.43 12.35 -13.78
C ILE A 267 12.31 10.98 -14.45
N GLU A 268 11.31 10.22 -14.05
CA GLU A 268 10.99 8.94 -14.67
C GLU A 268 9.51 8.90 -15.01
N VAL A 269 9.19 8.56 -16.25
CA VAL A 269 7.82 8.53 -16.77
C VAL A 269 7.51 7.12 -17.30
N GLY A 270 6.38 6.59 -16.89
CA GLY A 270 5.79 5.37 -17.43
C GLY A 270 4.40 5.65 -17.97
N ILE A 271 4.10 5.03 -19.10
CA ILE A 271 2.78 5.13 -19.73
C ILE A 271 2.15 3.75 -19.87
N CYS A 272 0.83 3.70 -19.79
CA CYS A 272 0.05 2.50 -20.04
C CYS A 272 -1.08 2.82 -21.01
N ASN A 273 -1.11 2.17 -22.15
CA ASN A 273 -2.19 2.26 -23.13
C ASN A 273 -2.54 0.84 -23.64
N GLU A 274 -3.28 0.75 -24.74
CA GLU A 274 -3.65 -0.54 -25.35
C GLU A 274 -2.45 -1.45 -25.64
N ALA A 275 -1.30 -0.88 -26.03
CA ALA A 275 -0.08 -1.64 -26.30
C ALA A 275 0.54 -2.27 -25.03
N GLY A 276 0.09 -1.82 -23.85
CA GLY A 276 0.58 -2.24 -22.54
C GLY A 276 1.31 -1.12 -21.81
N PHE A 277 1.97 -1.51 -20.73
CA PHE A 277 2.78 -0.63 -19.91
C PHE A 277 4.22 -0.58 -20.44
N ARG A 278 4.76 0.62 -20.59
CA ARG A 278 6.18 0.84 -20.88
C ARG A 278 6.71 2.06 -20.14
N ARG A 279 8.00 2.01 -19.83
CA ARG A 279 8.74 3.19 -19.35
C ARG A 279 9.23 3.98 -20.56
N LEU A 280 9.14 5.30 -20.49
CA LEU A 280 9.75 6.16 -21.51
C LEU A 280 11.27 6.13 -21.39
N THR A 281 11.94 6.23 -22.53
CA THR A 281 13.39 6.38 -22.61
C THR A 281 13.79 7.82 -22.25
N PRO A 282 15.05 8.07 -21.83
CA PRO A 282 15.52 9.42 -21.55
C PRO A 282 15.34 10.38 -22.74
N THR A 283 15.53 9.90 -23.96
CA THR A 283 15.32 10.68 -25.19
C THR A 283 13.86 11.12 -25.35
N GLU A 284 12.91 10.19 -25.18
CA GLU A 284 11.47 10.54 -25.24
C GLU A 284 11.11 11.57 -24.15
N VAL A 285 11.61 11.37 -22.92
CA VAL A 285 11.37 12.32 -21.82
C VAL A 285 11.95 13.71 -22.13
N LYS A 286 13.13 13.76 -22.76
CA LYS A 286 13.77 15.01 -23.18
C LYS A 286 12.92 15.78 -24.18
N ASP A 287 12.30 15.08 -25.14
CA ASP A 287 11.45 15.70 -26.16
C ASP A 287 10.22 16.37 -25.50
N TYR A 288 9.59 15.70 -24.52
CA TYR A 288 8.50 16.31 -23.74
C TYR A 288 8.94 17.49 -22.89
N LEU A 289 10.15 17.43 -22.30
CA LEU A 289 10.71 18.54 -21.55
C LEU A 289 10.97 19.76 -22.44
N ALA A 290 11.44 19.55 -23.67
CA ALA A 290 11.69 20.61 -24.63
C ALA A 290 10.41 21.34 -25.07
N ALA A 291 9.27 20.63 -25.13
CA ALA A 291 7.98 21.24 -25.45
C ALA A 291 7.34 22.04 -24.30
N ILE A 292 7.87 21.93 -23.07
CA ILE A 292 7.39 22.66 -21.87
C ILE A 292 8.26 23.88 -21.56
N ALA A 293 9.51 23.90 -22.03
CA ALA A 293 10.48 24.97 -21.83
C ALA A 293 10.13 26.23 -22.64
#